data_AF-A0A815EXI9-F1
#
_entry.id   AF-A0A815EXI9-F1
#
_cell.length_a   1.000
_cell.length_b   1.000
_cell.length_c   1.000
_cell.angle_alpha   90.00
_cell.angle_beta   90.00
_cell.angle_gamma   90.00
#
_symmetry.space_group_name_H-M   'P 1'
#
loop_
_entity.id
_entity.type
_entity.pdbx_description
1 polymer ?
#
loop_
_entity_poly.entity_id
_entity_poly.type
_entity_poly.pdbx_seq_one_letter_code
_entity_poly.pdbx_strand_id
1 'polypeptide(L)'
;MSTNGEQHRWNLLNCLDWDKKIPKVAALARIKRDISNLLKDPPPGIFIAPEPDDITKIHALVVGPLDTPYQGGFFYFILRCPPDYPFQPPRCLLMTTGNNTVDFHPSLNRNGKIFLSIINTWDGPSWRPAQSLSSLLVSIQSLLSPNPYHDEPGFEQEHRLGDSKRYNKIISHETLRVAVCEMLENLDSCPGQFRKVMIKQFFKFYDYYTFVCTENMNNDGQLIRDPFGGQRGSFQYSSILTRLKQLKSELEITELPRKEQQPTYSNIENVIESRDG
;
A
#
# COMPACT_ATOMS: atom_id res chain seq x y z
N MET A 1 -4.62 23.56 -14.50
CA MET A 1 -3.96 24.49 -13.55
C MET A 1 -4.69 24.39 -12.23
N SER A 2 -4.29 23.46 -11.35
CA SER A 2 -4.86 23.38 -10.00
C SER A 2 -4.25 24.47 -9.13
N THR A 3 -5.09 25.22 -8.43
CA THR A 3 -4.67 26.32 -7.55
C THR A 3 -3.94 25.77 -6.31
N ASN A 4 -3.02 26.55 -5.74
CA ASN A 4 -2.25 26.19 -4.53
C ASN A 4 -3.13 25.71 -3.34
N GLY A 5 -4.43 26.06 -3.31
CA GLY A 5 -5.38 25.60 -2.30
C GLY A 5 -5.79 24.13 -2.40
N GLU A 6 -5.78 23.53 -3.60
CA GLU A 6 -6.10 22.10 -3.76
C GLU A 6 -4.97 21.20 -3.27
N GLN A 7 -3.71 21.62 -3.45
CA GLN A 7 -2.54 20.84 -3.08
C GLN A 7 -2.43 20.65 -1.56
N HIS A 8 -2.82 21.64 -0.77
CA HIS A 8 -2.86 21.53 0.70
C HIS A 8 -4.01 20.63 1.20
N ARG A 9 -5.12 20.52 0.47
CA ARG A 9 -6.29 19.74 0.89
C ARG A 9 -6.04 18.23 0.88
N TRP A 10 -5.08 17.76 0.07
CA TRP A 10 -4.76 16.34 -0.11
C TRP A 10 -3.49 15.89 0.63
N ASN A 11 -2.83 16.77 1.38
CA ASN A 11 -1.73 16.36 2.26
C ASN A 11 -2.29 15.75 3.55
N LEU A 12 -2.41 14.42 3.58
CA LEU A 12 -2.93 13.70 4.76
C LEU A 12 -1.99 13.73 5.97
N LEU A 13 -0.71 14.03 5.76
CA LEU A 13 0.26 14.18 6.85
C LEU A 13 0.03 15.49 7.62
N ASN A 14 -0.49 16.53 6.95
CA ASN A 14 -0.82 17.85 7.52
C ASN A 14 -2.21 18.32 7.09
N CYS A 15 -3.26 17.66 7.60
CA CYS A 15 -4.66 17.95 7.28
C CYS A 15 -5.18 19.11 8.16
N LEU A 16 -4.68 20.33 7.92
CA LEU A 16 -4.90 21.50 8.77
C LEU A 16 -6.38 21.80 9.07
N ASP A 17 -7.29 21.38 8.19
CA ASP A 17 -8.73 21.60 8.33
C ASP A 17 -9.42 20.59 9.25
N TRP A 18 -8.82 19.41 9.47
CA TRP A 18 -9.31 18.40 10.42
C TRP A 18 -8.46 18.31 11.69
N ASP A 19 -7.18 18.64 11.65
CA ASP A 19 -6.30 18.68 12.82
C ASP A 19 -6.81 19.63 13.92
N LYS A 20 -7.51 20.70 13.51
CA LYS A 20 -8.09 21.70 14.43
C LYS A 20 -9.48 21.33 14.96
N LYS A 21 -10.06 20.21 14.53
CA LYS A 21 -11.44 19.84 14.85
C LYS A 21 -11.48 18.60 15.74
N ILE A 22 -12.26 18.66 16.81
CA ILE A 22 -12.50 17.51 17.67
C ILE A 22 -13.51 16.58 16.97
N PRO A 23 -13.16 15.30 16.73
CA PRO A 23 -14.10 14.34 16.15
C PRO A 23 -15.32 14.12 17.05
N LYS A 24 -16.51 13.98 16.43
CA LYS A 24 -17.74 13.70 17.17
C LYS A 24 -17.66 12.33 17.85
N VAL A 25 -18.25 12.18 19.04
CA VAL A 25 -18.29 10.89 19.76
C VAL A 25 -18.89 9.77 18.92
N ALA A 26 -19.98 10.06 18.20
CA ALA A 26 -20.60 9.11 17.28
C ALA A 26 -19.69 8.72 16.11
N ALA A 27 -18.85 9.64 15.62
CA ALA A 27 -17.88 9.37 14.57
C ALA A 27 -16.79 8.42 15.08
N LEU A 28 -16.22 8.70 16.26
CA LEU A 28 -15.23 7.82 16.89
C LEU A 28 -15.79 6.42 17.15
N ALA A 29 -17.04 6.32 17.64
CA ALA A 29 -17.70 5.03 17.84
C ALA A 29 -17.87 4.25 16.53
N ARG A 30 -18.21 4.93 15.42
CA ARG A 30 -18.30 4.30 14.09
C ARG A 30 -16.93 3.87 13.56
N ILE A 31 -15.89 4.71 13.70
CA ILE A 31 -14.52 4.39 13.28
C ILE A 31 -14.01 3.15 14.02
N LYS A 32 -14.17 3.09 15.36
CA LYS A 32 -13.80 1.93 16.17
C LYS A 32 -14.49 0.65 15.68
N ARG A 33 -15.77 0.74 15.33
CA ARG A 33 -16.53 -0.41 14.80
C ARG A 33 -15.97 -0.87 13.45
N ASP A 34 -15.75 0.05 12.52
CA ASP A 34 -15.21 -0.27 11.20
C ASP A 34 -13.79 -0.89 11.31
N ILE A 35 -12.92 -0.34 12.17
CA ILE A 35 -11.60 -0.91 12.48
C ILE A 35 -11.73 -2.31 13.08
N SER A 36 -12.59 -2.49 14.09
CA SER A 36 -12.80 -3.78 14.73
C SER A 36 -13.29 -4.84 13.74
N ASN A 37 -14.16 -4.46 12.80
CA ASN A 37 -14.63 -5.38 11.76
C ASN A 37 -13.50 -5.78 10.82
N LEU A 38 -12.67 -4.81 10.38
CA LEU A 38 -11.50 -5.07 9.54
C LEU A 38 -10.44 -5.95 10.22
N LEU A 39 -10.22 -5.79 11.53
CA LEU A 39 -9.28 -6.64 12.27
C LEU A 39 -9.83 -8.05 12.51
N LYS A 40 -11.15 -8.19 12.69
CA LYS A 40 -11.81 -9.47 12.94
C LYS A 40 -11.97 -10.31 11.68
N ASP A 41 -12.35 -9.68 10.57
CA ASP A 41 -12.61 -10.31 9.28
C ASP A 41 -12.02 -9.46 8.15
N PRO A 42 -10.67 -9.46 7.99
CA PRO A 42 -10.01 -8.68 6.96
C PRO A 42 -10.32 -9.25 5.57
N PRO A 43 -10.67 -8.41 4.58
CA PRO A 43 -10.75 -8.85 3.20
C PRO A 43 -9.41 -9.45 2.73
N PRO A 44 -9.43 -10.47 1.84
CA PRO A 44 -8.21 -11.12 1.38
C PRO A 44 -7.18 -10.13 0.80
N GLY A 45 -5.95 -10.19 1.29
CA GLY A 45 -4.87 -9.32 0.82
C GLY A 45 -4.94 -7.88 1.35
N ILE A 46 -5.86 -7.55 2.25
CA ILE A 46 -5.97 -6.23 2.88
C ILE A 46 -5.61 -6.34 4.36
N PHE A 47 -4.71 -5.48 4.81
CA PHE A 47 -4.25 -5.41 6.19
C PHE A 47 -4.33 -3.97 6.67
N ILE A 48 -4.63 -3.76 7.96
CA ILE A 48 -4.69 -2.42 8.54
C ILE A 48 -3.84 -2.31 9.81
N ALA A 49 -3.34 -1.10 10.05
CA ALA A 49 -2.69 -0.70 11.28
C ALA A 49 -3.24 0.68 11.68
N PRO A 50 -4.21 0.74 12.62
CA PRO A 50 -4.68 2.02 13.16
C PRO A 50 -3.56 2.76 13.89
N GLU A 51 -3.54 4.09 13.79
CA GLU A 51 -2.58 4.90 14.53
C GLU A 51 -2.92 4.85 16.04
N PRO A 52 -1.96 4.56 16.94
CA PRO A 52 -2.22 4.43 18.38
C PRO A 52 -2.80 5.70 19.01
N ASP A 53 -2.29 6.86 18.61
CA ASP A 53 -2.62 8.15 19.21
C ASP A 53 -3.81 8.85 18.54
N ASP A 54 -4.15 8.46 17.31
CA ASP A 54 -5.24 9.05 16.54
C ASP A 54 -5.97 7.98 15.70
N ILE A 55 -6.99 7.36 16.28
CA ILE A 55 -7.78 6.33 15.59
C ILE A 55 -8.49 6.82 14.32
N THR A 56 -8.53 8.14 14.06
CA THR A 56 -9.06 8.67 12.79
C THR A 56 -8.08 8.46 11.65
N LYS A 57 -6.79 8.20 11.94
CA LYS A 57 -5.76 7.81 10.97
C LYS A 57 -5.58 6.30 10.97
N ILE A 58 -5.66 5.71 9.79
CA ILE A 58 -5.52 4.27 9.60
C ILE A 58 -4.53 4.04 8.46
N HIS A 59 -3.53 3.23 8.72
CA HIS A 59 -2.64 2.72 7.70
C HIS A 59 -3.25 1.46 7.11
N ALA A 60 -3.17 1.30 5.79
CA ALA A 60 -3.62 0.09 5.12
C ALA A 60 -2.57 -0.42 4.15
N LEU A 61 -2.39 -1.74 4.09
CA LEU A 61 -1.58 -2.42 3.10
C LEU A 61 -2.49 -3.28 2.24
N VAL A 62 -2.47 -3.05 0.94
CA VAL A 62 -3.17 -3.88 -0.06
C VAL A 62 -2.12 -4.65 -0.86
N VAL A 63 -2.21 -5.97 -0.82
CA VAL A 63 -1.40 -6.86 -1.65
C VAL A 63 -2.05 -6.96 -3.02
N GLY A 64 -1.28 -6.72 -4.07
CA GLY A 64 -1.78 -6.77 -5.43
C GLY A 64 -2.36 -8.15 -5.81
N PRO A 65 -3.57 -8.20 -6.42
CA PRO A 65 -4.27 -9.45 -6.70
C PRO A 65 -3.53 -10.35 -7.71
N LEU A 66 -3.81 -11.66 -7.64
CA LEU A 66 -3.33 -12.64 -8.62
C LEU A 66 -3.88 -12.33 -10.02
N ASP A 67 -3.13 -12.71 -11.04
CA ASP A 67 -3.49 -12.56 -12.46
C ASP A 67 -3.69 -11.10 -12.90
N THR A 68 -3.01 -10.18 -12.21
CA THR A 68 -2.99 -8.75 -12.52
C THR A 68 -1.54 -8.27 -12.67
N PRO A 69 -1.27 -7.15 -13.36
CA PRO A 69 0.08 -6.58 -13.40
C PRO A 69 0.56 -6.11 -12.02
N TYR A 70 -0.30 -6.07 -11.01
CA TYR A 70 0.01 -5.68 -9.64
C TYR A 70 0.42 -6.86 -8.75
N GLN A 71 0.35 -8.09 -9.25
CA GLN A 71 0.44 -9.31 -8.46
C GLN A 71 1.60 -9.34 -7.47
N GLY A 72 1.24 -9.49 -6.18
CA GLY A 72 2.20 -9.58 -5.08
C GLY A 72 2.88 -8.26 -4.71
N GLY A 73 2.53 -7.12 -5.34
CA GLY A 73 3.01 -5.80 -4.92
C GLY A 73 2.41 -5.34 -3.59
N PHE A 74 3.17 -4.56 -2.82
CA PHE A 74 2.75 -3.99 -1.53
C PHE A 74 2.34 -2.52 -1.70
N PHE A 75 1.04 -2.27 -1.82
CA PHE A 75 0.48 -0.93 -1.95
C PHE A 75 0.07 -0.41 -0.57
N TYR A 76 0.84 0.53 -0.04
CA TYR A 76 0.63 1.15 1.26
C TYR A 76 -0.16 2.44 1.11
N PHE A 77 -1.21 2.57 1.91
CA PHE A 77 -2.13 3.70 1.93
C PHE A 77 -2.24 4.30 3.33
N ILE A 78 -2.44 5.60 3.39
CA ILE A 78 -2.87 6.31 4.59
C ILE A 78 -4.30 6.78 4.39
N LEU A 79 -5.17 6.43 5.32
CA LEU A 79 -6.56 6.85 5.38
C LEU A 79 -6.75 7.78 6.57
N ARG A 80 -7.57 8.80 6.39
CA ARG A 80 -8.01 9.67 7.48
C ARG A 80 -9.51 9.88 7.44
N CYS A 81 -10.19 9.50 8.51
CA CYS A 81 -11.62 9.75 8.70
C CYS A 81 -11.87 11.21 9.10
N PRO A 82 -12.91 11.86 8.55
CA PRO A 82 -13.28 13.20 8.95
C PRO A 82 -13.91 13.24 10.37
N PRO A 83 -13.93 14.42 11.02
CA PRO A 83 -14.57 14.62 12.32
C PRO A 83 -16.07 14.26 12.39
N ASP A 84 -16.74 14.25 11.24
CA ASP A 84 -18.15 13.88 11.06
C ASP A 84 -18.35 12.55 10.30
N TYR A 85 -17.35 11.66 10.29
CA TYR A 85 -17.51 10.30 9.76
C TYR A 85 -18.74 9.60 10.38
N PRO A 86 -19.58 8.88 9.62
CA PRO A 86 -19.46 8.53 8.20
C PRO A 86 -20.26 9.45 7.26
N PHE A 87 -20.57 10.69 7.63
CA PHE A 87 -21.34 11.59 6.73
C PHE A 87 -20.50 12.11 5.56
N GLN A 88 -19.19 12.24 5.76
CA GLN A 88 -18.21 12.50 4.69
C GLN A 88 -17.26 11.30 4.54
N PRO A 89 -16.73 11.06 3.33
CA PRO A 89 -15.77 9.99 3.10
C PRO A 89 -14.43 10.26 3.81
N PRO A 90 -13.68 9.20 4.13
CA PRO A 90 -12.27 9.33 4.47
C PRO A 90 -11.49 9.95 3.31
N ARG A 91 -10.45 10.72 3.63
CA ARG A 91 -9.38 11.01 2.66
C ARG A 91 -8.43 9.82 2.61
N CYS A 92 -7.94 9.50 1.43
CA CYS A 92 -7.01 8.38 1.21
C CYS A 92 -5.86 8.83 0.30
N LEU A 93 -4.65 8.38 0.61
CA LEU A 93 -3.43 8.65 -0.16
C LEU A 93 -2.63 7.36 -0.32
N LEU A 94 -2.20 7.08 -1.56
CA LEU A 94 -1.22 6.05 -1.87
C LEU A 94 0.18 6.56 -1.52
N MET A 95 0.89 5.83 -0.67
CA MET A 95 2.26 6.14 -0.27
C MET A 95 3.29 5.41 -1.14
N THR A 96 2.94 4.22 -1.64
CA THR A 96 3.79 3.46 -2.58
C THR A 96 3.75 4.12 -3.96
N THR A 97 4.56 5.16 -4.18
CA THR A 97 4.61 5.92 -5.46
C THR A 97 6.01 6.09 -6.03
N GLY A 98 7.02 5.47 -5.39
CA GLY A 98 8.43 5.61 -5.75
C GLY A 98 8.90 7.05 -5.66
N ASN A 99 8.64 7.72 -4.54
CA ASN A 99 8.93 9.15 -4.34
C ASN A 99 8.27 10.06 -5.39
N ASN A 100 6.99 9.83 -5.65
CA ASN A 100 6.19 10.56 -6.63
C ASN A 100 6.64 10.45 -8.09
N THR A 101 7.20 9.30 -8.47
CA THR A 101 7.67 9.07 -9.85
C THR A 101 6.77 8.13 -10.64
N VAL A 102 5.93 7.33 -9.99
CA VAL A 102 5.14 6.27 -10.65
C VAL A 102 3.64 6.51 -10.56
N ASP A 103 2.98 6.63 -11.71
CA ASP A 103 1.53 6.46 -11.82
C ASP A 103 1.25 4.97 -12.01
N PHE A 104 0.63 4.32 -11.01
CA PHE A 104 0.40 2.87 -11.01
C PHE A 104 -0.86 2.46 -11.80
N HIS A 105 -1.82 3.36 -11.91
CA HIS A 105 -3.13 3.14 -12.52
C HIS A 105 -3.65 4.50 -13.01
N PRO A 106 -4.52 4.59 -14.02
CA PRO A 106 -5.24 5.83 -14.36
C PRO A 106 -5.77 6.60 -13.14
N SER A 107 -6.35 5.85 -12.21
CA SER A 107 -6.87 6.32 -10.92
C SER A 107 -5.87 6.41 -9.76
N LEU A 108 -4.60 5.99 -9.91
CA LEU A 108 -3.56 6.03 -8.87
C LEU A 108 -2.35 6.82 -9.36
N ASN A 109 -2.36 8.11 -9.04
CA ASN A 109 -1.36 9.06 -9.51
C ASN A 109 -0.07 8.99 -8.69
N ARG A 110 1.05 9.36 -9.31
CA ARG A 110 2.37 9.49 -8.69
C ARG A 110 2.37 10.36 -7.45
N ASN A 111 1.57 11.41 -7.36
CA ASN A 111 1.47 12.22 -6.15
C ASN A 111 0.68 11.57 -4.99
N GLY A 112 0.28 10.31 -5.16
CA GLY A 112 -0.48 9.52 -4.19
C GLY A 112 -2.00 9.73 -4.25
N LYS A 113 -2.48 10.69 -5.05
CA LYS A 113 -3.92 10.96 -5.15
C LYS A 113 -4.64 9.78 -5.83
N ILE A 114 -5.77 9.42 -5.25
CA ILE A 114 -6.65 8.35 -5.74
C ILE A 114 -7.89 8.99 -6.35
N PHE A 115 -8.23 8.60 -7.57
CA PHE A 115 -9.45 9.02 -8.26
C PHE A 115 -10.52 7.93 -8.13
N LEU A 116 -11.45 8.12 -7.20
CA LEU A 116 -12.50 7.15 -6.92
C LEU A 116 -13.76 7.88 -6.47
N SER A 117 -14.90 7.51 -7.06
CA SER A 117 -16.18 8.20 -6.84
C SER A 117 -16.65 8.16 -5.39
N ILE A 118 -16.43 7.04 -4.70
CA ILE A 118 -16.82 6.87 -3.30
C ILE A 118 -15.99 7.69 -2.31
N ILE A 119 -14.90 8.35 -2.74
CA ILE A 119 -14.18 9.37 -1.95
C ILE A 119 -14.30 10.77 -2.57
N ASN A 120 -15.25 10.94 -3.51
CA ASN A 120 -15.57 12.18 -4.18
C ASN A 120 -14.38 12.81 -4.93
N THR A 121 -13.49 11.99 -5.47
CA THR A 121 -12.37 12.45 -6.32
C THR A 121 -12.57 12.12 -7.80
N TRP A 122 -13.65 11.43 -8.14
CA TRP A 122 -13.99 11.07 -9.51
C TRP A 122 -15.51 11.04 -9.71
N ASP A 123 -15.95 11.04 -10.96
CA ASP A 123 -17.36 10.94 -11.31
C ASP A 123 -17.91 9.54 -11.06
N GLY A 124 -19.16 9.46 -10.60
CA GLY A 124 -19.86 8.20 -10.31
C GLY A 124 -20.61 8.22 -8.97
N PRO A 125 -20.97 7.04 -8.44
CA PRO A 125 -21.68 6.94 -7.17
C PRO A 125 -20.87 7.53 -6.01
N SER A 126 -21.38 8.62 -5.43
CA SER A 126 -20.73 9.29 -4.32
C SER A 126 -20.79 8.48 -3.02
N TRP A 127 -19.93 8.86 -2.06
CA TRP A 127 -19.95 8.32 -0.70
C TRP A 127 -21.35 8.33 -0.09
N ARG A 128 -21.70 7.25 0.62
CA ARG A 128 -22.92 7.16 1.42
C ARG A 128 -22.55 6.70 2.84
N PRO A 129 -23.21 7.17 3.91
CA PRO A 129 -22.95 6.72 5.29
C PRO A 129 -23.08 5.21 5.56
N ALA A 130 -23.73 4.50 4.63
CA ALA A 130 -23.83 3.04 4.62
C ALA A 130 -22.51 2.35 4.21
N GLN A 131 -21.62 3.04 3.50
CA GLN A 131 -20.27 2.56 3.18
C GLN A 131 -19.41 2.49 4.45
N SER A 132 -18.32 1.74 4.39
CA SER A 132 -17.40 1.52 5.51
C SER A 132 -15.95 1.62 5.05
N LEU A 133 -15.01 1.63 6.00
CA LEU A 133 -13.58 1.50 5.66
C LEU A 133 -13.28 0.22 4.87
N SER A 134 -14.00 -0.87 5.17
CA SER A 134 -13.84 -2.14 4.44
C SER A 134 -14.27 -2.02 2.98
N SER A 135 -15.46 -1.47 2.71
CA SER A 135 -15.94 -1.32 1.33
C SER A 135 -15.09 -0.32 0.52
N LEU A 136 -14.53 0.70 1.18
CA LEU A 136 -13.54 1.61 0.59
C LEU A 136 -12.26 0.87 0.19
N LEU A 137 -11.66 0.11 1.10
CA LEU A 137 -10.41 -0.62 0.81
C LEU A 137 -10.62 -1.69 -0.27
N VAL A 138 -11.76 -2.39 -0.27
CA VAL A 138 -12.12 -3.35 -1.33
C VAL A 138 -12.28 -2.64 -2.68
N SER A 139 -12.86 -1.45 -2.69
CA SER A 139 -12.99 -0.64 -3.92
C SER A 139 -11.62 -0.18 -4.44
N ILE A 140 -10.70 0.21 -3.55
CA ILE A 140 -9.31 0.51 -3.92
C ILE A 140 -8.61 -0.72 -4.48
N GLN A 141 -8.74 -1.89 -3.83
CA GLN A 141 -8.16 -3.13 -4.34
C GLN A 141 -8.75 -3.52 -5.71
N SER A 142 -10.02 -3.22 -5.97
CA SER A 142 -10.68 -3.51 -7.25
C SER A 142 -10.13 -2.68 -8.42
N LEU A 143 -9.49 -1.53 -8.15
CA LEU A 143 -8.76 -0.77 -9.18
C LEU A 143 -7.52 -1.52 -9.67
N LEU A 144 -6.99 -2.46 -8.89
CA LEU A 144 -5.84 -3.27 -9.28
C LEU A 144 -6.31 -4.39 -10.22
N SER A 145 -6.93 -4.00 -11.33
CA SER A 145 -7.60 -4.88 -12.29
C SER A 145 -6.59 -5.59 -13.22
N PRO A 146 -6.98 -6.67 -13.93
CA PRO A 146 -6.11 -7.33 -14.91
C PRO A 146 -5.76 -6.46 -16.13
N ASN A 147 -6.58 -5.47 -16.48
CA ASN A 147 -6.41 -4.65 -17.68
C ASN A 147 -6.62 -3.15 -17.38
N PRO A 148 -5.75 -2.54 -16.53
CA PRO A 148 -5.92 -1.18 -16.05
C PRO A 148 -5.85 -0.09 -17.14
N TYR A 149 -5.43 -0.42 -18.36
CA TYR A 149 -5.49 0.49 -19.49
C TYR A 149 -6.93 0.93 -19.81
N HIS A 150 -7.90 0.02 -19.68
CA HIS A 150 -9.30 0.29 -20.01
C HIS A 150 -10.05 1.09 -18.94
N ASP A 151 -9.41 1.33 -17.80
CA ASP A 151 -9.97 2.11 -16.71
C ASP A 151 -9.80 3.63 -16.92
N GLU A 152 -9.06 4.06 -17.95
CA GLU A 152 -8.99 5.46 -18.40
C GLU A 152 -10.17 5.79 -19.34
N PRO A 153 -10.93 6.88 -19.09
CA PRO A 153 -12.06 7.25 -19.94
C PRO A 153 -11.68 7.45 -21.40
N GLY A 154 -12.43 6.80 -22.30
CA GLY A 154 -12.15 6.86 -23.74
C GLY A 154 -11.09 5.86 -24.21
N PHE A 155 -10.60 4.98 -23.32
CA PHE A 155 -9.64 3.91 -23.63
C PHE A 155 -10.28 2.51 -23.45
N GLU A 156 -11.62 2.42 -23.49
CA GLU A 156 -12.36 1.16 -23.42
C GLU A 156 -11.98 0.22 -24.58
N GLN A 157 -11.58 0.80 -25.71
CA GLN A 157 -10.95 0.08 -26.83
C GLN A 157 -9.48 0.51 -26.97
N GLU A 158 -8.61 -0.44 -27.34
CA GLU A 158 -7.21 -0.13 -27.61
C GLU A 158 -7.09 0.79 -28.83
N HIS A 159 -6.42 1.94 -28.69
CA HIS A 159 -6.15 2.83 -29.81
C HIS A 159 -5.15 2.21 -30.80
N ARG A 160 -4.21 1.42 -30.28
CA ARG A 160 -3.28 0.61 -31.06
C ARG A 160 -3.26 -0.79 -30.48
N LEU A 161 -3.27 -1.77 -31.36
CA LEU A 161 -3.21 -3.18 -30.97
C LEU A 161 -2.06 -3.43 -29.97
N GLY A 162 -2.40 -4.04 -28.83
CA GLY A 162 -1.49 -4.36 -27.76
C GLY A 162 -1.09 -3.18 -26.86
N ASP A 163 -1.82 -2.05 -26.88
CA ASP A 163 -1.64 -0.96 -25.92
C ASP A 163 -1.86 -1.47 -24.48
N SER A 164 -2.93 -2.23 -24.22
CA SER A 164 -3.23 -2.77 -22.88
C SER A 164 -2.14 -3.71 -22.41
N LYS A 165 -1.65 -4.61 -23.29
CA LYS A 165 -0.51 -5.49 -22.98
C LYS A 165 0.77 -4.74 -22.68
N ARG A 166 1.05 -3.66 -23.43
CA ARG A 166 2.21 -2.79 -23.18
C ARG A 166 2.09 -2.09 -21.84
N TYR A 167 0.90 -1.56 -21.53
CA TYR A 167 0.63 -0.93 -20.25
C TYR A 167 0.77 -1.91 -19.08
N ASN A 168 0.23 -3.13 -19.20
CA ASN A 168 0.39 -4.19 -18.20
C ASN A 168 1.87 -4.52 -17.93
N LYS A 169 2.69 -4.59 -18.99
CA LYS A 169 4.14 -4.83 -18.83
C LYS A 169 4.82 -3.69 -18.05
N ILE A 170 4.44 -2.45 -18.32
CA ILE A 170 4.94 -1.27 -17.59
C ILE A 170 4.54 -1.35 -16.12
N ILE A 171 3.27 -1.59 -15.84
CA ILE A 171 2.77 -1.67 -14.46
C ILE A 171 3.38 -2.86 -13.71
N SER A 172 3.57 -4.00 -14.36
CA SER A 172 4.25 -5.16 -13.77
C SER A 172 5.69 -4.84 -13.42
N HIS A 173 6.42 -4.17 -14.31
CA HIS A 173 7.77 -3.70 -14.03
C HIS A 173 7.82 -2.75 -12.82
N GLU A 174 6.97 -1.72 -12.79
CA GLU A 174 6.94 -0.74 -11.69
C GLU A 174 6.47 -1.37 -10.37
N THR A 175 5.57 -2.36 -10.43
CA THR A 175 5.13 -3.14 -9.27
C THR A 175 6.31 -3.85 -8.63
N LEU A 176 7.12 -4.56 -9.41
CA LEU A 176 8.31 -5.23 -8.86
C LEU A 176 9.35 -4.21 -8.38
N ARG A 177 9.61 -3.16 -9.17
CA ARG A 177 10.64 -2.17 -8.87
C ARG A 177 10.36 -1.39 -7.59
N VAL A 178 9.12 -0.92 -7.41
CA VAL A 178 8.71 0.00 -6.34
C VAL A 178 7.87 -0.72 -5.31
N ALA A 179 6.75 -1.32 -5.71
CA ALA A 179 5.80 -1.90 -4.76
C ALA A 179 6.32 -3.19 -4.10
N VAL A 180 7.33 -3.86 -4.66
CA VAL A 180 8.01 -4.99 -4.03
C VAL A 180 9.37 -4.56 -3.49
N CYS A 181 10.33 -4.23 -4.36
CA CYS A 181 11.71 -4.01 -3.92
C CYS A 181 11.85 -2.77 -3.03
N GLU A 182 11.42 -1.57 -3.47
CA GLU A 182 11.59 -0.36 -2.64
C GLU A 182 10.83 -0.45 -1.31
N MET A 183 9.65 -1.07 -1.29
CA MET A 183 8.87 -1.28 -0.06
C MET A 183 9.58 -2.20 0.95
N LEU A 184 10.28 -3.24 0.48
CA LEU A 184 11.03 -4.16 1.34
C LEU A 184 12.43 -3.64 1.71
N GLU A 185 13.02 -2.79 0.87
CA GLU A 185 14.28 -2.11 1.18
C GLU A 185 14.08 -1.01 2.23
N ASN A 186 12.90 -0.39 2.25
CA ASN A 186 12.56 0.72 3.14
C ASN A 186 11.43 0.34 4.12
N LEU A 187 11.60 -0.76 4.87
CA LEU A 187 10.57 -1.26 5.80
C LEU A 187 10.12 -0.23 6.84
N ASP A 188 10.99 0.70 7.23
CA ASP A 188 10.69 1.75 8.20
C ASP A 188 9.74 2.84 7.64
N SER A 189 9.46 2.84 6.34
CA SER A 189 8.52 3.78 5.70
C SER A 189 7.04 3.47 5.99
N CYS A 190 6.75 2.30 6.56
CA CYS A 190 5.39 1.86 6.89
C CYS A 190 5.33 1.30 8.32
N PRO A 191 4.13 1.19 8.92
CA PRO A 191 3.99 0.65 10.27
C PRO A 191 4.58 -0.77 10.40
N GLY A 192 5.32 -1.01 11.49
CA GLY A 192 6.03 -2.27 11.72
C GLY A 192 5.13 -3.53 11.76
N GLN A 193 3.82 -3.36 11.98
CA GLN A 193 2.83 -4.44 11.89
C GLN A 193 2.78 -5.06 10.49
N PHE A 194 3.09 -4.29 9.44
CA PHE A 194 3.08 -4.78 8.06
C PHE A 194 4.32 -5.60 7.70
N ARG A 195 5.45 -5.41 8.41
CA ARG A 195 6.72 -6.09 8.12
C ARG A 195 6.57 -7.60 8.00
N LYS A 196 5.98 -8.24 9.01
CA LYS A 196 5.78 -9.71 9.02
C LYS A 196 4.92 -10.18 7.85
N VAL A 197 3.90 -9.40 7.50
CA VAL A 197 3.00 -9.70 6.38
C VAL A 197 3.75 -9.59 5.05
N MET A 198 4.47 -8.49 4.84
CA MET A 198 5.23 -8.24 3.62
C MET A 198 6.30 -9.31 3.40
N ILE A 199 7.09 -9.65 4.42
CA ILE A 199 8.12 -10.69 4.34
C ILE A 199 7.49 -12.05 3.99
N LYS A 200 6.42 -12.43 4.69
CA LYS A 200 5.72 -13.70 4.41
C LYS A 200 5.19 -13.77 2.97
N GLN A 201 4.56 -12.71 2.48
CA GLN A 201 4.04 -12.66 1.11
C GLN A 201 5.17 -12.60 0.08
N PHE A 202 6.27 -11.91 0.38
CA PHE A 202 7.44 -11.85 -0.50
C PHE A 202 7.97 -13.25 -0.80
N PHE A 203 8.19 -14.07 0.23
CA PHE A 203 8.63 -15.46 0.02
C PHE A 203 7.60 -16.29 -0.73
N LYS A 204 6.30 -16.08 -0.48
CA LYS A 204 5.22 -16.78 -1.22
C LYS A 204 5.25 -16.47 -2.71
N PHE A 205 5.58 -15.24 -3.09
CA PHE A 205 5.57 -14.77 -4.48
C PHE A 205 6.96 -14.72 -5.14
N TYR A 206 8.01 -15.12 -4.43
CA TYR A 206 9.39 -14.97 -4.89
C TYR A 206 9.64 -15.60 -6.26
N ASP A 207 9.17 -16.84 -6.46
CA ASP A 207 9.35 -17.55 -7.73
C ASP A 207 8.62 -16.84 -8.87
N TYR A 208 7.44 -16.27 -8.61
CA TYR A 208 6.72 -15.45 -9.57
C TYR A 208 7.51 -14.17 -9.94
N TYR A 209 8.05 -13.45 -8.96
CA TYR A 209 8.83 -12.24 -9.22
C TYR A 209 10.05 -12.53 -10.09
N THR A 210 10.81 -13.58 -9.73
CA THR A 210 12.01 -13.95 -10.50
C THR A 210 11.66 -14.41 -11.92
N PHE A 211 10.58 -15.19 -12.07
CA PHE A 211 10.05 -15.59 -13.38
C PHE A 211 9.70 -14.39 -14.27
N VAL A 212 8.97 -13.41 -13.74
CA VAL A 212 8.60 -12.19 -14.50
C VAL A 212 9.85 -11.46 -14.96
N CYS A 213 10.86 -11.32 -14.11
CA CYS A 213 12.13 -10.69 -14.49
C CYS A 213 12.88 -11.48 -15.57
N THR A 214 12.96 -12.81 -15.46
CA THR A 214 13.68 -13.64 -16.44
C THR A 214 13.00 -13.67 -17.79
N GLU A 215 11.67 -13.79 -17.82
CA GLU A 215 10.89 -13.81 -19.07
C GLU A 215 10.98 -12.47 -19.82
N ASN A 216 11.11 -11.37 -19.08
CA ASN A 216 11.17 -10.04 -19.67
C ASN A 216 12.59 -9.50 -19.85
N MET A 217 13.63 -10.31 -19.60
CA MET A 217 15.04 -9.89 -19.68
C MET A 217 15.42 -9.30 -21.05
N ASN A 218 14.81 -9.78 -22.14
CA ASN A 218 15.04 -9.24 -23.50
C ASN A 218 14.60 -7.78 -23.66
N ASN A 219 13.77 -7.27 -22.75
CA ASN A 219 13.31 -5.88 -22.74
C ASN A 219 14.21 -4.99 -21.87
N ASP A 220 15.18 -5.55 -21.14
CA ASP A 220 16.05 -4.78 -20.24
C ASP A 220 16.79 -3.67 -21.01
N GLY A 221 16.84 -2.47 -20.42
CA GLY A 221 17.41 -1.27 -21.05
C GLY A 221 16.54 -0.63 -22.14
N GLN A 222 15.49 -1.29 -22.63
CA GLN A 222 14.60 -0.70 -23.63
C GLN A 222 13.77 0.44 -23.02
N LEU A 223 13.59 1.51 -23.79
CA LEU A 223 12.86 2.68 -23.38
C LEU A 223 11.35 2.37 -23.26
N ILE A 224 10.75 2.75 -22.14
CA ILE A 224 9.33 2.52 -21.87
C ILE A 224 8.49 3.44 -22.76
N ARG A 225 7.64 2.83 -23.58
CA ARG A 225 6.66 3.52 -24.44
C ARG A 225 5.28 3.39 -23.83
N ASP A 226 4.93 4.32 -22.95
CA ASP A 226 3.62 4.39 -22.32
C ASP A 226 2.53 4.73 -23.37
N PRO A 227 1.47 3.92 -23.53
CA PRO A 227 0.33 4.24 -24.38
C PRO A 227 -0.34 5.58 -24.08
N PHE A 228 -0.25 6.05 -22.82
CA PHE A 228 -0.77 7.36 -22.40
C PHE A 228 0.23 8.52 -22.66
N GLY A 229 1.40 8.23 -23.25
CA GLY A 229 2.42 9.24 -23.57
C GLY A 229 3.30 9.67 -22.39
N GLY A 230 3.18 9.02 -21.23
CA GLY A 230 4.01 9.28 -20.06
C GLY A 230 5.49 8.90 -20.24
N GLN A 231 6.40 9.72 -19.69
CA GLN A 231 7.83 9.39 -19.62
C GLN A 231 8.12 8.57 -18.37
N ARG A 232 8.68 7.36 -18.54
CA ARG A 232 8.95 6.41 -17.44
C ARG A 232 10.37 5.83 -17.43
N GLY A 233 11.26 6.33 -18.28
CA GLY A 233 12.63 5.82 -18.40
C GLY A 233 12.69 4.51 -19.20
N SER A 234 13.47 3.55 -18.73
CA SER A 234 13.68 2.24 -19.37
C SER A 234 13.33 1.10 -18.44
N PHE A 235 13.11 -0.09 -19.01
CA PHE A 235 12.99 -1.31 -18.21
C PHE A 235 14.33 -1.68 -17.55
N GLN A 236 14.27 -2.16 -16.32
CA GLN A 236 15.39 -2.45 -15.42
C GLN A 236 15.26 -3.85 -14.79
N TYR A 237 14.82 -4.84 -15.56
CA TYR A 237 14.62 -6.22 -15.07
C TYR A 237 15.89 -6.85 -14.49
N SER A 238 17.08 -6.54 -15.05
CA SER A 238 18.35 -7.05 -14.53
C SER A 238 18.66 -6.52 -13.11
N SER A 239 18.44 -5.23 -12.90
CA SER A 239 18.57 -4.56 -11.60
C SER A 239 17.54 -5.09 -10.60
N ILE A 240 16.27 -5.18 -11.00
CA ILE A 240 15.19 -5.70 -10.15
C ILE A 240 15.50 -7.14 -9.71
N LEU A 241 15.91 -8.02 -10.63
CA LEU A 241 16.26 -9.40 -10.30
C LEU A 241 17.41 -9.49 -9.29
N THR A 242 18.41 -8.60 -9.42
CA THR A 242 19.53 -8.52 -8.48
C THR A 242 19.05 -8.09 -7.10
N ARG A 243 18.21 -7.05 -7.02
CA ARG A 243 17.59 -6.56 -5.77
C ARG A 243 16.73 -7.64 -5.11
N LEU A 244 15.91 -8.38 -5.86
CA LEU A 244 15.10 -9.48 -5.34
C LEU A 244 15.96 -10.58 -4.69
N LYS A 245 17.06 -10.98 -5.34
CA LYS A 245 17.99 -11.99 -4.79
C LYS A 245 18.68 -11.50 -3.51
N GLN A 246 19.07 -10.22 -3.50
CA GLN A 246 19.67 -9.60 -2.32
C GLN A 246 18.67 -9.55 -1.16
N LEU A 247 17.45 -9.06 -1.41
CA LEU A 247 16.37 -9.03 -0.42
C LEU A 247 16.06 -10.42 0.14
N LYS A 248 16.01 -11.45 -0.71
CA LYS A 248 15.82 -12.82 -0.24
C LYS A 248 16.90 -13.24 0.75
N SER A 249 18.16 -12.99 0.42
CA SER A 249 19.30 -13.34 1.28
C SER A 249 19.26 -12.58 2.61
N GLU A 250 18.97 -11.27 2.59
CA GLU A 250 18.91 -10.42 3.77
C GLU A 250 17.74 -10.78 4.70
N LEU A 251 16.58 -11.07 4.13
CA LEU A 251 15.38 -11.43 4.88
C LEU A 251 15.47 -12.86 5.46
N GLU A 252 16.08 -13.81 4.75
CA GLU A 252 16.36 -15.16 5.28
C GLU A 252 17.27 -15.12 6.52
N ILE A 253 18.31 -14.27 6.50
CA ILE A 253 19.21 -14.09 7.64
C ILE A 253 18.47 -13.47 8.84
N THR A 254 17.56 -12.54 8.57
CA THR A 254 16.81 -11.84 9.61
C THR A 254 15.76 -12.72 10.28
N GLU A 255 15.20 -13.70 9.56
CA GLU A 255 14.22 -14.66 10.06
C GLU A 255 14.85 -15.91 10.70
N LEU A 256 16.18 -16.09 10.65
CA LEU A 256 16.84 -17.11 11.46
C LEU A 256 16.54 -16.83 12.94
N PRO A 257 16.09 -17.82 13.73
CA PRO A 257 15.82 -17.60 15.13
C PRO A 257 17.09 -17.06 15.78
N ARG A 258 17.01 -15.81 16.30
CA ARG A 258 17.99 -15.36 17.29
C ARG A 258 17.96 -16.45 18.35
N LYS A 259 19.04 -17.24 18.47
CA LYS A 259 19.19 -18.22 19.55
C LYS A 259 18.72 -17.52 20.81
N GLU A 260 17.64 -18.03 21.39
CA GLU A 260 17.11 -17.54 22.64
C GLU A 260 18.29 -17.47 23.61
N GLN A 261 18.72 -16.27 23.96
CA GLN A 261 19.46 -16.09 25.20
C GLN A 261 18.43 -16.39 26.28
N GLN A 262 18.37 -17.67 26.67
CA GLN A 262 17.65 -18.10 27.85
C GLN A 262 18.06 -17.14 28.98
N PRO A 263 17.12 -16.47 29.65
CA PRO A 263 17.46 -15.83 30.92
C PRO A 263 17.90 -16.97 31.85
N THR A 264 19.18 -16.96 32.22
CA THR A 264 19.69 -17.80 33.30
C THR A 264 18.92 -17.42 34.56
N TYR A 265 17.93 -18.25 34.90
CA TYR A 265 17.38 -18.29 36.25
C TYR A 265 18.49 -18.78 37.17
N SER A 266 19.21 -17.84 37.77
CA SER A 266 20.08 -18.08 38.91
C SER A 266 20.15 -16.79 39.73
N ASN A 267 19.73 -16.90 40.99
CA ASN A 267 19.88 -15.96 42.11
C ASN A 267 18.69 -15.04 42.39
N ILE A 268 17.59 -15.65 42.88
CA ILE A 268 16.78 -15.05 43.95
C ILE A 268 16.56 -16.10 45.04
N GLU A 269 17.62 -16.48 45.72
CA GLU A 269 17.57 -16.98 47.10
C GLU A 269 18.73 -16.31 47.83
N ASN A 270 18.41 -15.38 48.73
CA ASN A 270 19.20 -14.84 49.86
C ASN A 270 18.88 -13.37 50.13
N VAL A 271 17.63 -13.03 50.49
CA VAL A 271 17.33 -11.86 51.32
C VAL A 271 16.05 -12.07 52.14
N ILE A 272 15.95 -13.12 52.96
CA ILE A 272 15.07 -13.10 54.16
C ILE A 272 15.70 -14.02 55.22
N GLU A 273 16.68 -13.49 55.97
CA GLU A 273 16.99 -13.92 57.35
C GLU A 273 18.03 -12.96 57.92
N SER A 274 17.57 -11.83 58.45
CA SER A 274 18.25 -11.01 59.48
C SER A 274 17.48 -9.70 59.67
N ARG A 275 16.40 -9.76 60.45
CA ARG A 275 15.89 -8.67 61.29
C ARG A 275 14.61 -9.16 61.97
N ASP A 276 14.81 -9.93 63.03
CA ASP A 276 14.01 -9.82 64.26
C ASP A 276 14.96 -10.14 65.41
N GLY A 277 15.58 -9.06 65.89
CA GLY A 277 16.23 -8.92 67.18
C GLY A 277 15.73 -7.61 67.77
#